data_AF-A0A5E9B288-F1
#
_entry.id   AF-A0A5E9B288-F1
#
_cell.length_a   1.000
_cell.length_b   1.000
_cell.length_c   1.000
_cell.angle_alpha   90.00
_cell.angle_beta   90.00
_cell.angle_gamma   90.00
#
_symmetry.space_group_name_H-M   'P 1'
#
loop_
_entity.id
_entity.type
_entity.pdbx_description
1 polymer ?
#
loop_
_entity_poly.entity_id
_entity_poly.type
_entity_poly.pdbx_seq_one_letter_code
_entity_poly.pdbx_strand_id
1 'polypeptide(L)'
;MPVELVEQKPQAAFPVYLVAKDALEAAALPPPAIAWARANGFSGEAGRTLVLPGEGGGLAGALFGTGDGESALALGALARALPEGDWYFASGLAQPELAALALVLGGYVFTRYGKKPGKALRFALPEGADAAHVRRVADSVFLTRDLVNTPTSDLGP
;
A
#
# COMPACT_ATOMS: atom_id res chain seq x y z
N MET A 1 -0.13 -13.22 2.76
CA MET A 1 -1.28 -13.10 1.84
C MET A 1 -1.07 -11.79 1.09
N PRO A 2 -1.22 -11.77 -0.25
CA PRO A 2 -1.13 -10.52 -1.00
C PRO A 2 -2.26 -9.57 -0.58
N VAL A 3 -2.09 -8.28 -0.88
CA VAL A 3 -3.12 -7.27 -0.65
C VAL A 3 -4.34 -7.62 -1.49
N GLU A 4 -5.52 -7.62 -0.88
CA GLU A 4 -6.79 -7.81 -1.58
C GLU A 4 -7.30 -6.46 -2.09
N LEU A 5 -7.63 -6.38 -3.38
CA LEU A 5 -8.29 -5.20 -3.94
C LEU A 5 -9.80 -5.37 -3.85
N VAL A 6 -10.50 -4.37 -3.30
CA VAL A 6 -11.96 -4.33 -3.22
C VAL A 6 -12.51 -3.25 -4.15
N GLU A 7 -13.49 -3.58 -4.99
CA GLU A 7 -13.97 -2.67 -6.05
C GLU A 7 -14.63 -1.40 -5.51
N GLN A 8 -15.20 -1.46 -4.31
CA GLN A 8 -15.84 -0.34 -3.67
C GLN A 8 -15.16 -0.03 -2.35
N LYS A 9 -14.99 1.27 -2.06
CA LYS A 9 -14.48 1.75 -0.78
C LYS A 9 -15.41 1.27 0.36
N PRO A 10 -14.92 0.45 1.30
CA PRO A 10 -15.70 0.08 2.49
C PRO A 10 -16.02 1.30 3.37
N GLN A 11 -17.16 1.27 4.05
CA GLN A 11 -17.62 2.40 4.87
C GLN A 11 -16.65 2.78 6.00
N ALA A 12 -15.98 1.77 6.58
CA ALA A 12 -15.03 1.93 7.69
C ALA A 12 -13.55 1.89 7.22
N ALA A 13 -13.28 2.14 5.94
CA ALA A 13 -11.92 2.14 5.43
C ALA A 13 -11.13 3.37 5.87
N PHE A 14 -9.84 3.19 6.14
CA PHE A 14 -8.92 4.23 6.59
C PHE A 14 -8.25 4.93 5.39
N PRO A 15 -8.16 6.27 5.42
CA PRO A 15 -7.49 7.03 4.37
C PRO A 15 -5.98 6.85 4.42
N VAL A 16 -5.36 6.74 3.25
CA VAL A 16 -3.93 6.93 3.00
C VAL A 16 -3.75 8.25 2.28
N TYR A 17 -3.07 9.19 2.92
CA TYR A 17 -2.72 10.48 2.33
C TYR A 17 -1.31 10.43 1.75
N LEU A 18 -1.16 10.87 0.49
CA LEU A 18 0.14 11.00 -0.15
C LEU A 18 0.70 12.40 0.13
N VAL A 19 1.93 12.46 0.63
CA VAL A 19 2.57 13.72 1.04
C VAL A 19 3.92 13.84 0.34
N ALA A 20 4.05 14.86 -0.51
CA ALA A 20 5.34 15.18 -1.12
C ALA A 20 6.33 15.70 -0.08
N LYS A 21 7.61 15.58 -0.39
CA LYS A 21 8.68 16.05 0.48
C LYS A 21 8.51 17.53 0.81
N ASP A 22 8.65 17.87 2.09
CA ASP A 22 8.53 19.22 2.65
C ASP A 22 7.17 19.89 2.37
N ALA A 23 6.15 19.13 1.97
CA ALA A 23 4.82 19.62 1.59
C ALA A 23 3.74 19.30 2.63
N LEU A 24 4.11 18.97 3.87
CA LEU A 24 3.17 18.57 4.92
C LEU A 24 2.07 19.61 5.18
N GLU A 25 2.43 20.90 5.15
CA GLU A 25 1.50 22.01 5.40
C GLU A 25 0.61 22.33 4.20
N ALA A 26 1.09 22.01 2.99
CA ALA A 26 0.34 22.20 1.75
C ALA A 26 -0.59 21.01 1.46
N ALA A 27 -0.34 19.86 2.09
CA ALA A 27 -1.20 18.70 2.01
C ALA A 27 -2.53 18.99 2.71
N ALA A 28 -3.65 18.66 2.05
CA ALA A 28 -5.00 18.82 2.59
C ALA A 28 -5.29 17.77 3.69
N LEU A 29 -4.58 17.87 4.80
CA LEU A 29 -4.63 16.95 5.93
C LEU A 29 -5.47 17.53 7.07
N PRO A 30 -6.16 16.68 7.86
CA PRO A 30 -6.77 17.12 9.11
C PRO A 30 -5.71 17.71 10.06
N PRO A 31 -6.01 18.78 10.83
CA PRO A 31 -5.06 19.39 11.75
C PRO A 31 -4.39 18.42 12.75
N PRO A 32 -5.10 17.42 13.31
CA PRO A 32 -4.47 16.40 14.16
C PRO A 32 -3.40 15.57 13.43
N ALA A 33 -3.59 15.30 12.14
CA ALA A 33 -2.64 14.53 11.33
C ALA A 33 -1.35 15.32 11.09
N ILE A 34 -1.44 16.63 10.84
CA ILE A 34 -0.28 17.53 10.70
C ILE A 34 0.51 17.58 12.02
N ALA A 35 -0.19 17.80 13.15
CA ALA A 35 0.45 17.82 14.46
C ALA A 35 1.16 16.50 14.78
N TRP A 36 0.51 15.36 14.50
CA TRP A 36 1.09 14.04 14.69
C TRP A 36 2.30 13.79 13.79
N ALA A 37 2.24 14.20 12.53
CA ALA A 37 3.34 14.10 11.59
C ALA A 37 4.57 14.88 12.08
N ARG A 38 4.39 16.13 12.50
CA ARG A 38 5.46 16.94 13.08
C ARG A 38 6.07 16.29 14.33
N ALA A 39 5.23 15.79 15.24
CA ALA A 39 5.70 15.12 16.46
C ALA A 39 6.53 13.86 16.18
N ASN A 40 6.28 13.18 15.05
CA ASN A 40 7.04 12.02 14.60
C ASN A 40 8.16 12.38 13.61
N GLY A 41 8.40 13.67 13.35
CA GLY A 41 9.39 14.14 12.40
C GLY A 41 9.14 13.67 10.97
N PHE A 42 7.88 13.42 10.58
CA PHE A 42 7.51 13.06 9.21
C PHE A 42 7.47 14.29 8.32
N SER A 43 8.17 14.23 7.18
CA SER A 43 8.30 15.35 6.24
C SER A 43 7.90 14.98 4.81
N GLY A 44 7.33 13.79 4.58
CA GLY A 44 7.01 13.30 3.24
C GLY A 44 8.19 12.59 2.56
N GLU A 45 9.12 12.05 3.34
CA GLU A 45 10.27 11.31 2.81
C GLU A 45 9.82 10.09 1.99
N ALA A 46 10.45 9.87 0.84
CA ALA A 46 10.14 8.78 -0.07
C ALA A 46 10.02 7.42 0.64
N GLY A 47 8.89 6.73 0.43
CA GLY A 47 8.62 5.39 0.95
C GLY A 47 8.29 5.34 2.44
N ARG A 48 8.42 6.45 3.19
CA ARG A 48 8.11 6.48 4.62
C ARG A 48 6.61 6.43 4.81
N THR A 49 6.15 5.53 5.68
CA THR A 49 4.74 5.45 6.10
C THR A 49 4.61 5.84 7.56
N LEU A 50 3.63 6.68 7.90
CA LEU A 50 3.27 7.03 9.28
C LEU A 50 1.79 6.73 9.54
N VAL A 51 1.50 5.82 10.45
CA VAL A 51 0.13 5.52 10.87
C VAL A 51 -0.40 6.63 11.77
N LEU A 52 -1.65 7.05 11.53
CA LEU A 52 -2.34 8.10 12.27
C LEU A 52 -3.21 7.47 13.38
N PRO A 53 -3.06 7.92 14.64
CA PRO A 53 -3.88 7.46 15.74
C PRO A 53 -5.30 8.05 15.63
N GLY A 54 -6.29 7.21 15.91
CA GLY A 54 -7.68 7.60 16.10
C GLY A 54 -8.05 7.72 17.58
N GLU A 55 -9.32 8.02 17.82
CA GLU A 55 -9.88 8.09 19.17
C GLU A 55 -9.72 6.76 19.91
N GLY A 56 -9.50 6.83 21.24
CA GLY A 56 -9.37 5.64 22.09
C GLY A 56 -8.20 4.72 21.76
N GLY A 57 -7.20 5.19 21.01
CA GLY A 57 -6.05 4.37 20.57
C GLY A 57 -6.31 3.54 19.30
N GLY A 58 -7.41 3.83 18.59
CA GLY A 58 -7.72 3.20 17.30
C GLY A 58 -6.86 3.70 16.14
N LEU A 59 -7.21 3.28 14.93
CA LEU A 59 -6.63 3.79 13.68
C LEU A 59 -7.50 4.92 13.13
N ALA A 60 -6.86 5.94 12.54
CA ALA A 60 -7.55 7.02 11.82
C ALA A 60 -7.12 7.15 10.35
N GLY A 61 -6.00 6.54 9.95
CA GLY A 61 -5.43 6.71 8.62
C GLY A 61 -3.94 6.46 8.60
N ALA A 62 -3.30 6.82 7.49
CA ALA A 62 -1.85 6.81 7.35
C ALA A 62 -1.40 7.91 6.39
N LEU A 63 -0.15 8.35 6.56
CA LEU A 63 0.57 9.19 5.61
C LEU A 63 1.59 8.32 4.88
N PHE A 64 1.78 8.58 3.59
CA PHE A 64 2.85 8.00 2.78
C PHE A 64 3.65 9.12 2.12
N GLY A 65 4.95 9.14 2.36
CA GLY A 65 5.86 10.11 1.77
C GLY A 65 6.21 9.73 0.34
N THR A 66 5.95 10.63 -0.60
CA THR A 66 6.22 10.42 -2.04
C THR A 66 7.54 11.01 -2.49
N GLY A 67 8.32 11.63 -1.60
CA GLY A 67 9.55 12.31 -1.97
C GLY A 67 9.29 13.43 -2.99
N ASP A 68 10.19 13.54 -3.97
CA ASP A 68 10.13 14.52 -5.06
C ASP A 68 9.27 14.06 -6.26
N GLY A 69 8.24 13.22 -6.00
CA GLY A 69 7.35 12.69 -7.03
C GLY A 69 7.73 11.29 -7.52
N GLU A 70 8.08 10.39 -6.60
CA GLU A 70 8.44 9.01 -6.93
C GLU A 70 7.37 8.26 -7.73
N SER A 71 7.81 7.21 -8.44
CA SER A 71 6.95 6.32 -9.21
C SER A 71 5.82 5.73 -8.37
N ALA A 72 4.63 5.55 -8.96
CA ALA A 72 3.51 4.87 -8.32
C ALA A 72 3.86 3.45 -7.82
N LEU A 73 4.94 2.84 -8.35
CA LEU A 73 5.49 1.59 -7.84
C LEU A 73 5.98 1.66 -6.39
N ALA A 74 6.39 2.83 -5.90
CA ALA A 74 6.82 3.01 -4.51
C ALA A 74 5.68 2.72 -3.51
N LEU A 75 4.41 2.88 -3.94
CA LEU A 75 3.23 2.59 -3.12
C LEU A 75 3.14 1.12 -2.70
N GLY A 76 3.86 0.21 -3.35
CA GLY A 76 3.94 -1.19 -2.93
C GLY A 76 4.50 -1.37 -1.51
N ALA A 77 5.26 -0.40 -0.99
CA ALA A 77 5.74 -0.43 0.41
C ALA A 77 4.60 -0.42 1.44
N LEU A 78 3.43 0.16 1.09
CA LEU A 78 2.25 0.18 1.95
C LEU A 78 1.76 -1.22 2.32
N ALA A 79 1.95 -2.21 1.44
CA ALA A 79 1.54 -3.59 1.68
C ALA A 79 2.20 -4.22 2.93
N ARG A 80 3.35 -3.68 3.35
CA ARG A 80 4.07 -4.13 4.56
C ARG A 80 3.87 -3.20 5.74
N ALA A 81 3.86 -1.90 5.47
CA ALA A 81 3.83 -0.87 6.48
C ALA A 81 2.45 -0.75 7.15
N LEU A 82 1.36 -0.94 6.40
CA LEU A 82 0.02 -0.77 6.93
C LEU A 82 -0.35 -1.90 7.93
N PRO A 83 -1.07 -1.55 9.01
CA PRO A 83 -1.81 -2.50 9.83
C PRO A 83 -2.89 -3.25 9.04
N GLU A 84 -3.38 -4.34 9.62
CA GLU A 84 -4.58 -5.03 9.11
C GLU A 84 -5.77 -4.07 9.06
N GLY A 85 -6.63 -4.25 8.06
CA GLY A 85 -7.82 -3.43 7.86
C GLY A 85 -8.05 -3.05 6.40
N ASP A 86 -9.04 -2.19 6.22
CA ASP A 86 -9.47 -1.66 4.93
C ASP A 86 -8.89 -0.27 4.73
N TRP A 87 -8.30 -0.04 3.56
CA TRP A 87 -7.63 1.22 3.25
C TRP A 87 -8.07 1.78 1.91
N TYR A 88 -7.92 3.07 1.71
CA TYR A 88 -8.15 3.74 0.42
C TYR A 88 -7.25 4.95 0.26
N PHE A 89 -6.97 5.39 -0.97
CA PHE A 89 -6.24 6.64 -1.18
C PHE A 89 -7.18 7.84 -1.01
N ALA A 90 -6.77 8.81 -0.19
CA ALA A 90 -7.59 9.97 0.13
C ALA A 90 -7.73 10.95 -1.05
N SER A 91 -6.80 10.92 -2.01
CA SER A 91 -6.79 11.75 -3.21
C SER A 91 -6.69 10.90 -4.47
N GLY A 92 -7.12 11.48 -5.60
CA GLY A 92 -6.94 10.87 -6.91
C GLY A 92 -5.47 10.61 -7.22
N LEU A 93 -5.21 9.57 -8.01
CA LEU A 93 -3.87 9.17 -8.41
C LEU A 93 -3.64 9.45 -9.90
N ALA A 94 -2.45 9.91 -10.27
CA ALA A 94 -2.09 10.10 -11.67
C ALA A 94 -1.97 8.77 -12.44
N GLN A 95 -1.60 7.68 -11.75
CA GLN A 95 -1.42 6.35 -12.33
C GLN A 95 -2.13 5.30 -11.45
N PRO A 96 -3.48 5.29 -11.43
CA PRO A 96 -4.26 4.48 -10.50
C PRO A 96 -4.04 2.97 -10.69
N GLU A 97 -3.94 2.51 -11.94
CA GLU A 97 -3.69 1.11 -12.25
C GLU A 97 -2.29 0.65 -11.78
N LEU A 98 -1.26 1.47 -12.02
CA LEU A 98 0.11 1.16 -11.58
C LEU A 98 0.22 1.14 -10.05
N ALA A 99 -0.50 2.05 -9.36
CA ALA A 99 -0.56 2.07 -7.90
C ALA A 99 -1.26 0.81 -7.33
N ALA A 100 -2.38 0.41 -7.93
CA ALA A 100 -3.09 -0.83 -7.56
C ALA A 100 -2.19 -2.05 -7.75
N LEU A 101 -1.49 -2.13 -8.89
CA LEU A 101 -0.53 -3.19 -9.15
C LEU A 101 0.62 -3.18 -8.14
N ALA A 102 1.18 -1.99 -7.82
CA ALA A 102 2.25 -1.85 -6.83
C ALA A 102 1.84 -2.41 -5.45
N LEU A 103 0.64 -2.07 -4.98
CA LEU A 103 0.09 -2.58 -3.72
C LEU A 103 0.03 -4.11 -3.69
N VAL A 104 -0.56 -4.72 -4.73
CA VAL A 104 -0.65 -6.18 -4.83
C VAL A 104 0.75 -6.80 -4.85
N LEU A 105 1.65 -6.27 -5.69
CA LEU A 105 3.01 -6.78 -5.86
C LEU A 105 3.86 -6.67 -4.59
N GLY A 106 3.66 -5.62 -3.78
CA GLY A 106 4.33 -5.44 -2.48
C GLY A 106 3.89 -6.46 -1.42
N GLY A 107 2.67 -6.99 -1.57
CA GLY A 107 2.12 -8.05 -0.72
C GLY A 107 2.67 -9.44 -0.98
N TYR A 108 3.45 -9.65 -2.05
CA TYR A 108 4.02 -10.94 -2.43
C TYR A 108 4.86 -11.58 -1.32
N VAL A 109 4.56 -12.82 -0.96
CA VAL A 109 5.40 -13.64 -0.05
C VAL A 109 5.48 -15.04 -0.63
N PHE A 110 6.69 -15.55 -0.80
CA PHE A 110 6.89 -16.95 -1.12
C PHE A 110 6.64 -17.82 0.12
N THR A 111 5.61 -18.66 0.09
CA THR A 111 5.16 -19.47 1.24
C THR A 111 5.27 -20.98 1.03
N ARG A 112 5.81 -21.43 -0.12
CA ARG A 112 5.90 -22.86 -0.50
C ARG A 112 6.60 -23.74 0.55
N TYR A 113 7.63 -23.21 1.21
CA TYR A 113 8.44 -23.93 2.21
C TYR A 113 8.25 -23.44 3.65
N GLY A 114 7.29 -22.56 3.90
CA GLY A 114 7.08 -21.99 5.22
C GLY A 114 5.85 -21.10 5.28
N LYS A 115 4.97 -21.38 6.24
CA LYS A 115 3.81 -20.52 6.49
C LYS A 115 4.28 -19.24 7.19
N LYS A 116 3.94 -18.09 6.61
CA LYS A 116 3.95 -16.80 7.29
C LYS A 116 2.51 -16.34 7.44
N PRO A 117 2.00 -16.10 8.66
CA PRO A 117 0.68 -15.50 8.82
C PRO A 117 0.68 -14.17 8.05
N GLY A 118 -0.24 -14.05 7.09
CA GLY A 118 -0.41 -12.83 6.34
C GLY A 118 -1.22 -11.84 7.17
N LYS A 119 -0.99 -10.54 6.93
CA LYS A 119 -1.91 -9.50 7.38
C LYS A 119 -3.15 -9.51 6.48
N ALA A 120 -4.35 -9.45 7.06
CA ALA A 120 -5.58 -9.18 6.31
C ALA A 120 -5.63 -7.69 5.94
N LEU A 121 -4.93 -7.33 4.85
CA LEU A 121 -4.88 -5.97 4.32
C LEU A 121 -5.70 -5.91 3.03
N ARG A 122 -6.75 -5.10 3.05
CA ARG A 122 -7.59 -4.83 1.87
C ARG A 122 -7.47 -3.37 1.46
N PHE A 123 -7.51 -3.11 0.17
CA PHE A 123 -7.37 -1.77 -0.38
C PHE A 123 -8.48 -1.52 -1.41
N ALA A 124 -9.18 -0.40 -1.27
CA ALA A 124 -10.14 0.04 -2.26
C ALA A 124 -9.44 0.28 -3.59
N LEU A 125 -9.98 -0.28 -4.66
CA LEU A 125 -9.47 -0.10 -6.00
C LEU A 125 -9.41 1.41 -6.32
N PRO A 126 -8.24 1.96 -6.67
CA PRO A 126 -8.14 3.35 -7.07
C PRO A 126 -9.05 3.65 -8.27
N GLU A 127 -9.72 4.80 -8.25
CA GLU A 127 -10.58 5.22 -9.35
C GLU A 127 -9.79 5.26 -10.67
N GLY A 128 -10.36 4.65 -11.72
CA GLY A 128 -9.72 4.53 -13.03
C GLY A 128 -8.81 3.31 -13.21
N ALA A 129 -8.64 2.45 -12.21
CA ALA A 129 -7.95 1.16 -12.36
C ALA A 129 -8.91 0.03 -12.77
N ASP A 130 -8.45 -0.91 -13.60
CA ASP A 130 -9.15 -2.17 -13.89
C ASP A 130 -8.61 -3.29 -12.97
N ALA A 131 -9.43 -3.71 -12.00
CA ALA A 131 -9.07 -4.78 -11.07
C ALA A 131 -8.74 -6.10 -11.77
N ALA A 132 -9.42 -6.43 -12.85
CA ALA A 132 -9.19 -7.66 -13.60
C ALA A 132 -7.87 -7.60 -14.37
N HIS A 133 -7.51 -6.44 -14.94
CA HIS A 133 -6.20 -6.23 -15.55
C HIS A 133 -5.08 -6.36 -14.51
N VAL A 134 -5.18 -5.63 -13.40
CA VAL A 134 -4.19 -5.66 -12.31
C VAL A 134 -3.98 -7.08 -11.81
N ARG A 135 -5.06 -7.85 -11.61
CA ARG A 135 -4.99 -9.25 -11.18
C ARG A 135 -4.25 -10.13 -12.18
N ARG A 136 -4.56 -10.05 -13.48
CA ARG A 136 -3.87 -10.84 -14.51
C ARG A 136 -2.36 -10.58 -14.52
N VAL A 137 -1.96 -9.31 -14.40
CA VAL A 137 -0.55 -8.93 -14.35
C VAL A 137 0.10 -9.42 -13.07
N ALA A 138 -0.52 -9.20 -11.92
CA ALA A 138 0.00 -9.64 -10.62
C ALA A 138 0.16 -11.16 -10.55
N ASP A 139 -0.83 -11.93 -11.00
CA ASP A 139 -0.79 -13.40 -11.03
C ASP A 139 0.34 -13.92 -11.91
N SER A 140 0.57 -13.27 -13.06
CA SER A 140 1.69 -13.60 -13.95
C SER A 140 3.05 -13.33 -13.29
N VAL A 141 3.21 -12.17 -12.64
CA VAL A 141 4.43 -11.81 -11.91
C VAL A 141 4.65 -12.74 -10.72
N PHE A 142 3.60 -13.11 -10.00
CA PHE A 142 3.68 -14.04 -8.88
C PHE A 142 4.10 -15.42 -9.33
N LEU A 143 3.53 -15.93 -10.42
CA LEU A 143 3.96 -17.19 -11.02
C LEU A 143 5.45 -17.14 -11.37
N THR A 144 5.92 -16.09 -12.05
CA THR A 144 7.35 -15.94 -12.36
C THR A 144 8.21 -15.93 -11.11
N ARG A 145 7.82 -15.17 -10.06
CA ARG A 145 8.56 -15.13 -8.80
C ARG A 145 8.57 -16.48 -8.10
N ASP A 146 7.45 -17.20 -8.10
CA ASP A 146 7.35 -18.53 -7.48
C ASP A 146 8.20 -19.56 -8.20
N LEU A 147 8.24 -19.53 -9.53
CA LEU A 147 9.14 -20.38 -10.32
C LEU A 147 10.60 -20.08 -9.98
N VAL A 148 10.99 -18.80 -10.01
CA VAL A 148 12.39 -18.39 -9.71
C VAL A 148 12.78 -18.69 -8.26
N ASN A 149 11.86 -18.52 -7.30
CA ASN A 149 12.11 -18.78 -5.89
C ASN A 149 12.06 -20.27 -5.52
N THR A 150 11.55 -21.14 -6.41
CA THR A 150 11.56 -22.58 -6.18
C THR A 150 12.99 -23.12 -6.39
N PRO A 151 13.60 -23.76 -5.38
CA PRO A 151 14.94 -24.35 -5.51
C PRO A 151 15.02 -25.36 -6.66
N THR A 152 16.22 -25.49 -7.23
CA THR A 152 16.48 -26.40 -8.36
C THR A 152 16.20 -27.87 -8.06
N SER A 153 16.17 -28.28 -6.79
CA SER A 153 15.76 -29.64 -6.38
C SER A 153 14.28 -29.92 -6.67
N ASP A 154 13.46 -28.87 -6.77
CA ASP A 154 11.99 -28.94 -6.80
C ASP A 154 11.39 -28.33 -8.08
N LEU A 155 12.24 -27.82 -8.98
CA LEU A 155 11.87 -27.28 -10.29
C LEU A 155 12.96 -27.64 -11.32
N GLY A 156 12.87 -28.88 -11.82
CA GLY A 156 13.67 -29.35 -12.95
C GLY A 156 13.16 -28.84 -14.31
N PRO A 157 13.77 -29.30 -15.43
CA PRO A 157 13.36 -28.94 -16.78
C PRO A 157 11.90 -29.24 -17.12
#